data_AF-A0A078AT12-F1
#
_entry.id   AF-A0A078AT12-F1
#
_cell.length_a   1.000
_cell.length_b   1.000
_cell.length_c   1.000
_cell.angle_alpha   90.00
_cell.angle_beta   90.00
_cell.angle_gamma   90.00
#
_symmetry.space_group_name_H-M   'P 1'
#
loop_
_entity.id
_entity.type
_entity.pdbx_description
1 polymer ?
#
loop_
_entity_poly.entity_id
_entity_poly.type
_entity_poly.pdbx_seq_one_letter_code
_entity_poly.pdbx_strand_id
1 'polypeptide(L)'
;MVEGGPTQKTFNLDLHIKQLCIKVTEPTVITITWQRGGYFSQKAQYSKKIYTNRNNRSQKSKHQDKQSSFTINGNTGKGLLGEADLNLSDYQENEFRYMKLPLRNCSDPDAYLEVGLKATQAREKKTDTPKASQSASGQKDNEASKEQMIQILDDMDKERKLQKKNKQEYDEKIRGLNEKINNLQTTLENTKTDLTHLQKQQKGLSQEKEVMSKDIDILKLKIGQKEDAVHEKEKDIKDQQVKLKNIQGDYDKIHNEIEAQKNVKDQEVKDLQAKIDQTFLDFKKLYDFDKFDTDYLGCINTLFANTAAPSSTIAAPTTIPRRESVKK
;
A
#
# COMPACT_ATOMS: atom_id res chain seq x y z
N MET A 1 6.27 15.41 67.66
CA MET A 1 6.21 15.61 66.19
C MET A 1 5.14 14.67 65.68
N VAL A 2 3.98 15.21 65.30
CA VAL A 2 2.85 14.41 64.79
C VAL A 2 2.97 14.48 63.27
N GLU A 3 3.34 13.37 62.64
CA GLU A 3 3.32 13.23 61.18
C GLU A 3 1.88 13.41 60.70
N GLY A 4 1.62 14.51 59.99
CA GLY A 4 0.34 14.74 59.33
C GLY A 4 0.13 13.67 58.26
N GLY A 5 -0.82 12.76 58.50
CA GLY A 5 -1.21 11.76 57.51
C GLY A 5 -1.68 12.40 56.20
N PRO A 6 -1.57 11.67 55.07
CA PRO A 6 -1.85 12.22 53.75
C PRO A 6 -3.31 12.69 53.64
N THR A 7 -3.50 13.99 53.47
CA THR A 7 -4.80 14.58 53.12
C THR A 7 -5.30 13.96 51.82
N GLN A 8 -6.36 13.16 51.93
CA GLN A 8 -6.98 12.44 50.81
C GLN A 8 -7.72 13.45 49.93
N LYS A 9 -7.05 13.97 48.90
CA LYS A 9 -7.66 14.88 47.92
C LYS A 9 -8.61 14.09 47.01
N THR A 10 -9.85 14.54 46.91
CA THR A 10 -10.85 13.93 46.02
C THR A 10 -10.78 14.59 44.64
N PHE A 11 -10.54 13.77 43.60
CA PHE A 11 -10.49 14.21 42.22
C PHE A 11 -11.65 13.62 41.42
N ASN A 12 -12.22 14.41 40.52
CA ASN A 12 -13.07 13.91 39.44
C ASN A 12 -12.18 13.57 38.25
N LEU A 13 -12.39 12.39 37.65
CA LEU A 13 -11.69 11.98 36.43
C LEU A 13 -12.62 12.18 35.23
N ASP A 14 -12.19 13.06 34.32
CA ASP A 14 -12.82 13.27 33.02
C ASP A 14 -12.17 12.32 32.00
N LEU A 15 -13.00 11.53 31.32
CA LEU A 15 -12.60 10.58 30.27
C LEU A 15 -13.04 11.11 28.89
N HIS A 16 -12.13 11.08 27.93
CA HIS A 16 -12.40 11.50 26.55
C HIS A 16 -11.91 10.43 25.56
N ILE A 17 -12.78 9.94 24.67
CA ILE A 17 -12.38 9.02 23.59
C ILE A 17 -12.04 9.86 22.36
N LYS A 18 -10.78 9.82 21.91
CA LYS A 18 -10.30 10.64 20.80
C LYS A 18 -10.41 9.92 19.47
N GLN A 19 -9.88 8.70 19.39
CA GLN A 19 -9.82 7.93 18.15
C GLN A 19 -9.91 6.43 18.41
N LEU A 20 -10.59 5.71 17.52
CA LEU A 20 -10.55 4.26 17.42
C LEU A 20 -9.99 3.89 16.04
N CYS A 21 -8.99 3.02 16.00
CA CYS A 21 -8.43 2.47 14.78
C CYS A 21 -8.56 0.95 14.81
N ILE A 22 -9.41 0.42 13.94
CA ILE A 22 -9.69 -1.02 13.82
C ILE A 22 -10.12 -1.33 12.38
N LYS A 23 -9.62 -2.42 11.81
CA LYS A 23 -10.09 -2.92 10.51
C LYS A 23 -11.34 -3.78 10.71
N VAL A 24 -12.39 -3.45 9.97
CA VAL A 24 -13.64 -4.24 9.91
C VAL A 24 -13.88 -4.66 8.47
N THR A 25 -14.28 -5.93 8.27
CA THR A 25 -14.52 -6.51 6.94
C THR A 25 -15.82 -6.01 6.30
N GLU A 26 -16.77 -5.57 7.14
CA GLU A 26 -18.09 -5.10 6.72
C GLU A 26 -18.46 -3.79 7.47
N PRO A 27 -19.28 -2.92 6.87
CA PRO A 27 -19.78 -1.70 7.52
C PRO A 27 -20.59 -2.05 8.78
N THR A 28 -19.92 -2.03 9.93
CA THR A 28 -20.44 -2.49 11.22
C THR A 28 -20.57 -1.32 12.18
N VAL A 29 -21.68 -1.25 12.94
CA VAL A 29 -21.83 -0.28 14.03
C VAL A 29 -20.98 -0.74 15.21
N ILE A 30 -20.08 0.15 15.67
CA ILE A 30 -19.17 -0.14 16.75
C ILE A 30 -19.69 0.50 18.05
N THR A 31 -19.73 -0.30 19.11
CA THR A 31 -20.06 0.17 20.46
C THR A 31 -18.86 0.02 21.38
N ILE A 32 -18.45 1.10 22.03
CA ILE A 32 -17.37 1.09 23.02
C ILE A 32 -18.02 1.14 24.40
N THR A 33 -17.66 0.17 25.24
CA THR A 33 -18.16 0.08 26.61
C THR A 33 -17.01 0.24 27.58
N TRP A 34 -17.15 1.14 28.54
CA TRP A 34 -16.18 1.33 29.62
C TRP A 34 -16.69 0.72 30.91
N GLN A 35 -15.88 -0.17 31.48
CA GLN A 35 -16.14 -0.83 32.74
C GLN A 35 -15.06 -0.48 33.76
N ARG A 36 -15.48 0.04 34.92
CA ARG A 36 -14.60 0.34 36.05
C ARG A 36 -14.90 -0.67 37.15
N GLY A 37 -14.16 -1.78 37.14
CA GLY A 37 -14.21 -2.84 38.15
C GLY A 37 -15.59 -3.44 38.39
N GLY A 38 -15.93 -4.58 37.78
CA GLY A 38 -17.16 -5.35 38.04
C GLY A 38 -18.50 -4.64 37.75
N TYR A 39 -18.52 -3.32 37.60
CA TYR A 39 -19.70 -2.50 37.40
C TYR A 39 -19.61 -1.73 36.07
N PHE A 40 -20.63 -1.87 35.23
CA PHE A 40 -20.78 -1.16 33.96
C PHE A 40 -20.93 0.35 34.20
N SER A 41 -20.14 1.19 33.53
CA SER A 41 -20.21 2.64 33.75
C SER A 41 -20.50 3.48 32.51
N GLN A 42 -20.30 2.98 31.28
CA GLN A 42 -20.65 3.79 30.09
C GLN A 42 -20.78 2.95 28.82
N LYS A 43 -21.81 3.22 28.01
CA LYS A 43 -21.94 2.73 26.63
C LYS A 43 -21.90 3.94 25.68
N ALA A 44 -20.97 3.96 24.75
CA ALA A 44 -20.91 4.95 23.67
C ALA A 44 -21.10 4.22 22.32
N GLN A 45 -22.10 4.65 21.56
CA GLN A 45 -22.38 4.10 20.23
C GLN A 45 -21.75 5.03 19.18
N TYR A 46 -20.80 4.52 18.40
CA TYR A 46 -20.13 5.29 17.36
C TYR A 46 -20.90 5.16 16.04
N SER A 47 -21.79 6.13 15.79
CA SER A 47 -22.37 6.39 14.47
C SER A 47 -22.30 7.89 14.21
N LYS A 48 -21.12 8.39 13.78
CA LYS A 48 -20.84 9.75 13.29
C LYS A 48 -21.81 10.85 13.78
N LYS A 49 -21.89 11.07 15.11
CA LYS A 49 -22.43 12.26 15.79
C LYS A 49 -22.14 12.13 17.30
N ILE A 50 -21.52 13.15 17.88
CA ILE A 50 -21.05 13.19 19.28
C ILE A 50 -22.21 13.60 20.19
N TYR A 51 -22.53 12.79 21.19
CA TYR A 51 -23.28 13.21 22.37
C TYR A 51 -22.45 12.87 23.62
N THR A 52 -22.13 13.89 24.42
CA THR A 52 -21.58 13.73 25.76
C THR A 52 -22.73 13.80 26.76
N ASN A 53 -22.87 12.78 27.63
CA ASN A 53 -23.76 12.85 28.78
C ASN A 53 -22.99 12.52 30.07
N ARG A 54 -23.16 13.39 31.07
CA ARG A 54 -22.68 13.28 32.44
C ARG A 54 -23.59 12.32 33.21
N ASN A 55 -23.03 11.28 33.81
CA ASN A 55 -23.66 10.65 34.97
C ASN A 55 -22.61 10.30 36.01
N ASN A 56 -22.68 11.03 37.14
CA ASN A 56 -21.95 10.73 38.36
C ASN A 56 -22.82 9.87 39.27
N ARG A 57 -22.37 8.67 39.61
CA ARG A 57 -22.78 7.99 40.85
C ARG A 57 -21.55 7.45 41.55
N SER A 58 -21.22 8.07 42.68
CA SER A 58 -20.21 7.56 43.61
C SER A 58 -20.87 6.61 44.60
N GLN A 59 -20.36 5.39 44.75
CA GLN A 59 -20.48 4.66 46.01
C GLN A 59 -19.17 3.96 46.36
N LYS A 60 -18.87 4.03 47.66
CA LYS A 60 -17.66 3.59 48.35
C LYS A 60 -17.54 2.07 48.31
N SER A 61 -16.42 1.53 47.81
CA SER A 61 -15.89 0.25 48.28
C SER A 61 -14.38 0.14 48.05
N LYS A 62 -13.73 -0.63 48.91
CA LYS A 62 -12.28 -0.71 49.16
C LYS A 62 -11.48 -1.11 47.92
N HIS A 63 -10.31 -0.47 47.79
CA HIS A 63 -9.28 -0.70 46.78
C HIS A 63 -8.81 -2.16 46.74
N GLN A 64 -9.35 -2.93 45.81
CA GLN A 64 -8.53 -3.85 45.03
C GLN A 64 -8.33 -3.16 43.68
N ASP A 65 -7.11 -3.22 43.14
CA ASP A 65 -6.72 -2.68 41.83
C ASP A 65 -7.54 -3.31 40.71
N LYS A 66 -8.80 -2.89 40.60
CA LYS A 66 -9.68 -3.28 39.52
C LYS A 66 -9.32 -2.36 38.35
N GLN A 67 -8.40 -2.85 37.50
CA GLN A 67 -8.11 -2.26 36.21
C GLN A 67 -9.41 -1.89 35.51
N SER A 68 -9.49 -0.66 35.01
CA SER A 68 -10.61 -0.29 34.16
C SER A 68 -10.35 -0.87 32.77
N SER A 69 -11.38 -1.31 32.08
CA SER A 69 -11.23 -1.87 30.74
C SER A 69 -12.25 -1.28 29.78
N PHE A 70 -11.87 -1.24 28.51
CA PHE A 70 -12.74 -0.94 27.39
C PHE A 70 -13.02 -2.23 26.63
N THR A 71 -14.29 -2.45 26.30
CA THR A 71 -14.74 -3.52 25.44
C THR A 71 -15.36 -2.92 24.19
N ILE A 72 -14.89 -3.34 23.02
CA ILE A 72 -15.34 -2.85 21.72
C ILE A 72 -16.12 -3.97 21.05
N ASN A 73 -17.39 -3.71 20.76
CA ASN A 73 -18.31 -4.69 20.20
C ASN A 73 -18.82 -4.25 18.83
N GLY A 74 -19.03 -5.22 17.94
CA GLY A 74 -19.71 -5.04 16.66
C GLY A 74 -21.23 -4.99 16.79
N ASN A 75 -21.93 -5.03 15.65
CA ASN A 75 -23.37 -4.85 15.54
C ASN A 75 -24.15 -5.60 16.66
N THR A 76 -24.99 -4.87 17.38
CA THR A 76 -25.91 -5.39 18.41
C THR A 76 -25.26 -6.20 19.55
N GLY A 77 -23.96 -6.01 19.83
CA GLY A 77 -23.29 -6.69 20.94
C GLY A 77 -22.95 -8.16 20.67
N LYS A 78 -23.08 -8.63 19.42
CA LYS A 78 -22.62 -9.95 18.98
C LYS A 78 -21.35 -9.78 18.17
N GLY A 79 -20.22 -10.18 18.75
CA GLY A 79 -18.89 -10.07 18.18
C GLY A 79 -18.03 -9.09 18.96
N LEU A 80 -17.17 -9.63 19.82
CA LEU A 80 -16.09 -8.89 20.46
C LEU A 80 -15.07 -8.51 19.38
N LEU A 81 -14.85 -7.21 19.20
CA LEU A 81 -13.88 -6.68 18.24
C LEU A 81 -12.53 -6.36 18.89
N GLY A 82 -12.52 -6.15 20.21
CA GLY A 82 -11.29 -6.04 20.99
C GLY A 82 -11.50 -5.49 22.39
N GLU A 83 -10.49 -5.63 23.22
CA GLU A 83 -10.45 -5.15 24.61
C GLU A 83 -9.19 -4.35 24.90
N ALA A 84 -9.29 -3.29 25.69
CA ALA A 84 -8.15 -2.47 26.08
C ALA A 84 -8.17 -2.18 27.57
N ASP A 85 -7.06 -2.43 28.24
CA ASP A 85 -6.88 -2.09 29.65
C ASP A 85 -6.56 -0.60 29.79
N LEU A 86 -7.23 0.06 30.73
CA LEU A 86 -7.03 1.44 31.11
C LEU A 86 -6.50 1.51 32.54
N ASN A 87 -5.28 2.01 32.66
CA ASN A 87 -4.73 2.39 33.95
C ASN A 87 -5.25 3.78 34.34
N LEU A 88 -6.09 3.83 35.37
CA LEU A 88 -6.62 5.09 35.87
C LEU A 88 -5.57 5.92 36.60
N SER A 89 -4.43 5.35 36.99
CA SER A 89 -3.35 6.08 37.67
C SER A 89 -2.55 6.99 36.74
N ASP A 90 -2.71 6.81 35.43
CA ASP A 90 -1.97 7.56 34.40
C ASP A 90 -2.61 8.92 34.04
N TYR A 91 -3.50 9.46 34.88
CA TYR A 91 -4.11 10.76 34.65
C TYR A 91 -3.13 11.93 34.83
N GLN A 92 -3.47 13.08 34.25
CA GLN A 92 -2.77 14.34 34.49
C GLN A 92 -3.73 15.36 35.12
N GLU A 93 -3.23 16.20 36.02
CA GLU A 93 -4.03 17.27 36.63
C GLU A 93 -4.19 18.43 35.62
N ASN A 94 -5.41 18.96 35.50
CA ASN A 94 -5.76 20.13 34.68
C ASN A 94 -5.65 19.98 33.15
N GLU A 95 -4.95 18.97 32.63
CA GLU A 95 -4.80 18.68 31.20
C GLU A 95 -5.17 17.23 30.85
N PHE A 96 -5.60 16.99 29.61
CA PHE A 96 -5.86 15.63 29.12
C PHE A 96 -4.55 14.96 28.72
N ARG A 97 -4.19 13.90 29.42
CA ARG A 97 -3.13 12.98 28.97
C ARG A 97 -3.74 11.94 28.04
N TYR A 98 -3.35 12.00 26.77
CA TYR A 98 -3.77 11.03 25.77
C TYR A 98 -2.88 9.78 25.82
N MET A 99 -3.51 8.62 25.76
CA MET A 99 -2.87 7.32 25.80
C MET A 99 -3.39 6.47 24.65
N LYS A 100 -2.46 5.79 23.96
CA LYS A 100 -2.77 4.84 22.90
C LYS A 100 -2.81 3.44 23.51
N LEU A 101 -4.01 2.88 23.62
CA LEU A 101 -4.24 1.57 24.21
C LEU A 101 -4.33 0.52 23.09
N PRO A 102 -3.42 -0.45 23.00
CA PRO A 102 -3.51 -1.53 22.02
C PRO A 102 -4.72 -2.42 22.32
N LEU A 103 -5.43 -2.84 21.27
CA LEU A 103 -6.57 -3.75 21.42
C LEU A 103 -6.10 -5.19 21.48
N ARG A 104 -6.47 -5.90 22.55
CA ARG A 104 -6.37 -7.35 22.68
C ARG A 104 -7.58 -8.01 22.05
N ASN A 105 -7.46 -9.28 21.67
CA ASN A 105 -8.54 -10.06 21.07
C ASN A 105 -9.13 -9.41 19.80
N CYS A 106 -8.27 -8.73 19.03
CA CYS A 106 -8.60 -8.13 17.75
C CYS A 106 -7.87 -8.88 16.62
N SER A 107 -8.51 -9.04 15.45
CA SER A 107 -7.89 -9.66 14.28
C SER A 107 -6.76 -8.83 13.67
N ASP A 108 -6.73 -7.52 13.97
CA ASP A 108 -5.71 -6.59 13.47
C ASP A 108 -4.71 -6.27 14.59
N PRO A 109 -3.43 -6.69 14.46
CA PRO A 109 -2.43 -6.50 15.52
C PRO A 109 -2.06 -5.03 15.75
N ASP A 110 -2.32 -4.16 14.76
CA ASP A 110 -2.05 -2.72 14.84
C ASP A 110 -3.25 -1.93 15.39
N ALA A 111 -4.34 -2.59 15.78
CA ALA A 111 -5.55 -1.93 16.26
C ALA A 111 -5.36 -1.28 17.63
N TYR A 112 -5.90 -0.07 17.80
CA TYR A 112 -5.75 0.72 19.02
C TYR A 112 -6.94 1.63 19.31
N LEU A 113 -7.09 1.98 20.59
CA LEU A 113 -8.01 2.98 21.11
C LEU A 113 -7.22 4.11 21.77
N GLU A 114 -7.42 5.34 21.32
CA GLU A 114 -6.80 6.54 21.92
C GLU A 114 -7.79 7.24 22.87
N VAL A 115 -7.42 7.33 24.14
CA VAL A 115 -8.23 7.95 25.20
C VAL A 115 -7.44 9.00 25.97
N GLY A 116 -8.11 10.09 26.34
CA GLY A 116 -7.62 11.15 27.20
C GLY A 116 -8.17 11.02 28.62
N LEU A 117 -7.30 11.10 29.63
CA LEU A 117 -7.68 11.21 31.03
C LEU A 117 -7.25 12.56 31.61
N LYS A 118 -8.16 13.22 32.33
CA LYS A 118 -7.89 14.47 33.05
C LYS A 118 -8.48 14.42 34.46
N ALA A 119 -7.71 14.81 35.47
CA ALA A 119 -8.22 15.02 36.81
C ALA A 119 -8.59 16.49 37.06
N THR A 120 -9.75 16.71 37.67
CA THR A 120 -10.20 18.01 38.17
C THR A 120 -10.49 17.93 39.67
N GLN A 121 -9.98 18.90 40.45
CA GLN A 121 -10.23 18.95 41.89
C GLN A 121 -11.72 19.23 42.15
N ALA A 122 -12.33 18.44 43.05
CA ALA A 122 -13.69 18.70 43.50
C ALA A 122 -13.71 20.00 44.33
N ARG A 123 -14.44 21.03 43.88
CA ARG A 123 -14.57 22.31 44.63
C ARG A 123 -15.25 22.10 45.98
N GLU A 124 -14.56 22.39 47.07
CA GLU A 124 -15.15 22.58 48.39
C GLU A 124 -15.84 23.96 48.45
N LYS A 125 -17.12 24.00 48.84
CA LYS A 125 -17.87 25.24 49.07
C LYS A 125 -17.50 25.81 50.44
N LYS A 126 -16.89 26.99 50.50
CA LYS A 126 -16.73 27.80 51.73
C LYS A 126 -17.61 29.04 51.66
N THR A 127 -18.60 29.12 52.55
CA THR A 127 -19.25 30.35 53.02
C THR A 127 -18.41 30.94 54.15
N ASP A 128 -18.27 32.27 54.22
CA ASP A 128 -18.39 33.06 55.46
C ASP A 128 -18.12 34.56 55.24
N THR A 129 -18.96 35.38 55.87
CA THR A 129 -18.85 36.84 56.06
C THR A 129 -18.51 37.09 57.54
N PRO A 130 -17.86 38.20 57.93
CA PRO A 130 -18.43 38.95 59.06
C PRO A 130 -18.31 40.49 59.04
N LYS A 131 -19.11 41.07 59.96
CA LYS A 131 -19.53 42.45 60.26
C LYS A 131 -18.56 43.27 61.12
N ALA A 132 -18.83 44.58 61.15
CA ALA A 132 -18.25 45.73 61.87
C ALA A 132 -18.29 45.71 63.42
N SER A 133 -17.57 46.65 64.07
CA SER A 133 -17.89 47.49 65.28
C SER A 133 -16.65 48.33 65.68
N GLN A 134 -16.60 49.69 65.69
CA GLN A 134 -16.98 50.69 66.73
C GLN A 134 -16.60 50.29 68.18
N SER A 135 -15.95 51.11 69.03
CA SER A 135 -16.50 52.30 69.72
C SER A 135 -15.44 53.05 70.58
N ALA A 136 -15.81 54.25 71.07
CA ALA A 136 -15.02 55.29 71.71
C ALA A 136 -15.09 55.37 73.27
N SER A 137 -14.53 56.47 73.81
CA SER A 137 -14.61 57.08 75.17
C SER A 137 -13.43 56.76 76.12
N GLY A 138 -12.90 57.65 76.98
CA GLY A 138 -13.24 59.02 77.40
C GLY A 138 -12.15 59.57 78.34
N GLN A 139 -12.18 60.89 78.57
CA GLN A 139 -11.13 61.80 79.08
C GLN A 139 -10.78 61.68 80.57
N LYS A 140 -9.49 61.89 80.88
CA LYS A 140 -8.91 62.73 81.96
C LYS A 140 -7.40 62.87 81.69
N ASP A 141 -6.90 64.10 81.48
CA ASP A 141 -5.50 64.59 81.69
C ASP A 141 -5.18 65.77 80.76
N ASN A 142 -5.37 67.02 81.17
CA ASN A 142 -5.47 68.16 80.23
C ASN A 142 -4.15 68.69 79.61
N GLU A 143 -3.01 68.02 79.84
CA GLU A 143 -1.71 68.36 79.22
C GLU A 143 -1.09 67.14 78.52
N ALA A 144 -1.09 65.97 79.17
CA ALA A 144 -0.83 64.69 78.51
C ALA A 144 -1.86 64.35 77.42
N SER A 145 -3.12 64.79 77.55
CA SER A 145 -4.14 64.63 76.50
C SER A 145 -3.90 65.54 75.30
N LYS A 146 -3.18 66.67 75.43
CA LYS A 146 -2.80 67.49 74.28
C LYS A 146 -1.67 66.86 73.50
N GLU A 147 -0.65 66.33 74.18
CA GLU A 147 0.42 65.54 73.54
C GLU A 147 -0.12 64.24 72.93
N GLN A 148 -1.01 63.52 73.62
CA GLN A 148 -1.71 62.36 73.04
C GLN A 148 -2.58 62.76 71.85
N MET A 149 -3.25 63.91 71.88
CA MET A 149 -4.04 64.39 70.74
C MET A 149 -3.15 64.77 69.54
N ILE A 150 -2.00 65.41 69.78
CA ILE A 150 -1.00 65.70 68.75
C ILE A 150 -0.46 64.38 68.18
N GLN A 151 -0.16 63.39 69.02
CA GLN A 151 0.33 62.08 68.59
C GLN A 151 -0.72 61.29 67.81
N ILE A 152 -2.00 61.37 68.21
CA ILE A 152 -3.14 60.80 67.47
C ILE A 152 -3.31 61.48 66.10
N LEU A 153 -3.13 62.81 66.02
CA LEU A 153 -3.18 63.53 64.75
C LEU A 153 -2.03 63.12 63.83
N ASP A 154 -0.81 63.01 64.35
CA ASP A 154 0.36 62.53 63.61
C ASP A 154 0.19 61.09 63.13
N ASP A 155 -0.35 60.20 63.96
CA ASP A 155 -0.61 58.81 63.61
C ASP A 155 -1.76 58.70 62.60
N MET A 156 -2.81 59.53 62.70
CA MET A 156 -3.84 59.63 61.66
C MET A 156 -3.28 60.15 60.33
N ASP A 157 -2.34 61.11 60.36
CA ASP A 157 -1.71 61.61 59.14
C ASP A 157 -0.74 60.60 58.52
N LYS A 158 -0.01 59.82 59.33
CA LYS A 158 0.77 58.66 58.87
C LYS A 158 -0.13 57.60 58.25
N GLU A 159 -1.23 57.26 58.90
CA GLU A 159 -2.20 56.28 58.41
C GLU A 159 -2.86 56.73 57.11
N ARG A 160 -3.25 58.01 56.99
CA ARG A 160 -3.73 58.58 55.72
C ARG A 160 -2.70 58.51 54.60
N LYS A 161 -1.42 58.79 54.90
CA LYS A 161 -0.32 58.66 53.93
C LYS A 161 -0.12 57.21 53.50
N LEU A 162 -0.19 56.26 54.45
CA LEU A 162 -0.09 54.83 54.18
C LEU A 162 -1.25 54.34 53.31
N GLN A 163 -2.49 54.75 53.62
CA GLN A 163 -3.66 54.42 52.82
C GLN A 163 -3.56 54.98 51.39
N LYS A 164 -3.08 56.20 51.23
CA LYS A 164 -2.85 56.81 49.90
C LYS A 164 -1.79 56.03 49.12
N LYS A 165 -0.69 55.62 49.77
CA LYS A 165 0.36 54.80 49.15
C LYS A 165 -0.17 53.42 48.75
N ASN A 166 -0.88 52.73 49.65
CA ASN A 166 -1.49 51.44 49.37
C ASN A 166 -2.49 51.53 48.21
N LYS A 167 -3.32 52.57 48.18
CA LYS A 167 -4.25 52.82 47.07
C LYS A 167 -3.48 52.97 45.74
N GLN A 168 -2.42 53.76 45.72
CA GLN A 168 -1.59 53.93 44.54
C GLN A 168 -0.96 52.60 44.08
N GLU A 169 -0.43 51.79 45.00
CA GLU A 169 0.12 50.46 44.66
C GLU A 169 -0.94 49.51 44.08
N TYR A 170 -2.19 49.55 44.60
CA TYR A 170 -3.29 48.78 44.04
C TYR A 170 -3.70 49.28 42.66
N ASP A 171 -3.77 50.59 42.44
CA ASP A 171 -4.08 51.18 41.15
C ASP A 171 -3.02 50.82 40.10
N GLU A 172 -1.74 50.82 40.47
CA GLU A 172 -0.64 50.37 39.61
C GLU A 172 -0.72 48.88 39.27
N LYS A 173 -1.07 48.03 40.25
CA LYS A 173 -1.31 46.59 40.01
C LYS A 173 -2.50 46.35 39.09
N ILE A 174 -3.60 47.09 39.27
CA ILE A 174 -4.79 47.01 38.41
C ILE A 174 -4.42 47.39 36.97
N ARG A 175 -3.68 48.49 36.78
CA ARG A 175 -3.19 48.89 35.45
C ARG A 175 -2.32 47.82 34.81
N GLY A 176 -1.35 47.27 35.54
CA GLY A 176 -0.47 46.22 35.01
C GLY A 176 -1.21 44.91 34.69
N LEU A 177 -2.26 44.57 35.46
CA LEU A 177 -3.12 43.43 35.14
C LEU A 177 -3.97 43.70 33.90
N ASN A 178 -4.51 44.92 33.74
CA ASN A 178 -5.28 45.29 32.55
C ASN A 178 -4.43 45.25 31.26
N GLU A 179 -3.18 45.71 31.30
CA GLU A 179 -2.25 45.59 30.17
C GLU A 179 -1.99 44.11 29.82
N LYS A 180 -1.77 43.25 30.83
CA LYS A 180 -1.64 41.81 30.61
C LYS A 180 -2.88 41.18 29.99
N ILE A 181 -4.08 41.58 30.44
CA ILE A 181 -5.35 41.11 29.88
C ILE A 181 -5.44 41.49 28.40
N ASN A 182 -5.15 42.74 28.04
CA ASN A 182 -5.22 43.20 26.66
C ASN A 182 -4.21 42.47 25.75
N ASN A 183 -2.99 42.24 26.25
CA ASN A 183 -1.99 41.46 25.52
C ASN A 183 -2.45 40.01 25.31
N LEU A 184 -2.96 39.36 26.36
CA LEU A 184 -3.48 37.99 26.26
C LEU A 184 -4.69 37.90 25.31
N GLN A 185 -5.57 38.90 25.30
CA GLN A 185 -6.69 38.97 24.36
C GLN A 185 -6.21 39.06 22.92
N THR A 186 -5.20 39.90 22.65
CA THR A 186 -4.60 40.03 21.31
C THR A 186 -3.94 38.72 20.86
N THR A 187 -3.14 38.09 21.74
CA THR A 187 -2.53 36.79 21.46
C THR A 187 -3.58 35.70 21.21
N LEU A 188 -4.67 35.70 21.97
CA LEU A 188 -5.77 34.76 21.80
C LEU A 188 -6.45 34.92 20.44
N GLU A 189 -6.73 36.16 20.01
CA GLU A 189 -7.34 36.40 18.70
C GLU A 189 -6.41 35.98 17.55
N ASN A 190 -5.11 36.29 17.62
CA ASN A 190 -4.13 35.83 16.62
C ASN A 190 -4.07 34.28 16.56
N THR A 191 -4.12 33.63 17.72
CA THR A 191 -4.11 32.15 17.77
C THR A 191 -5.39 31.56 17.15
N LYS A 192 -6.55 32.21 17.32
CA LYS A 192 -7.81 31.78 16.69
C LYS A 192 -7.77 31.93 15.18
N THR A 193 -7.22 33.03 14.67
CA THR A 193 -7.06 33.24 13.23
C THR A 193 -6.14 32.19 12.62
N ASP A 194 -5.01 31.90 13.28
CA ASP A 194 -4.06 30.87 12.83
C ASP A 194 -4.69 29.48 12.86
N LEU A 195 -5.42 29.14 13.92
CA LEU A 195 -6.14 27.87 14.02
C LEU A 195 -7.15 27.70 12.88
N THR A 196 -7.88 28.76 12.53
CA THR A 196 -8.84 28.74 11.42
C THR A 196 -8.14 28.53 10.07
N HIS A 197 -7.00 29.19 9.86
CA HIS A 197 -6.18 29.01 8.66
C HIS A 197 -5.67 27.56 8.55
N LEU A 198 -5.11 27.01 9.63
CA LEU A 198 -4.62 25.63 9.68
C LEU A 198 -5.75 24.62 9.44
N GLN A 199 -6.95 24.85 9.98
CA GLN A 199 -8.11 23.99 9.72
C GLN A 199 -8.52 24.01 8.24
N LYS A 200 -8.44 25.16 7.56
CA LYS A 200 -8.71 25.26 6.13
C LYS A 200 -7.66 24.49 5.31
N GLN A 201 -6.38 24.65 5.65
CA GLN A 201 -5.28 23.93 5.01
C GLN A 201 -5.42 22.41 5.20
N GLN A 202 -5.75 21.97 6.42
CA GLN A 202 -5.97 20.56 6.72
C GLN A 202 -7.11 19.96 5.88
N LYS A 203 -8.22 20.68 5.70
CA LYS A 203 -9.32 20.23 4.84
C LYS A 203 -8.90 20.13 3.38
N GLY A 204 -8.14 21.11 2.88
CA GLY A 204 -7.59 21.08 1.51
C GLY A 204 -6.70 19.87 1.27
N LEU A 205 -5.72 19.64 2.15
CA LEU A 205 -4.84 18.48 2.08
C LEU A 205 -5.59 17.14 2.20
N SER A 206 -6.64 17.09 3.03
CA SER A 206 -7.46 15.89 3.15
C SER A 206 -8.24 15.56 1.88
N GLN A 207 -8.72 16.58 1.15
CA GLN A 207 -9.40 16.39 -0.14
C GLN A 207 -8.40 15.97 -1.22
N GLU A 208 -7.23 16.61 -1.28
CA GLU A 208 -6.15 16.26 -2.21
C GLU A 208 -5.69 14.81 -2.01
N LYS A 209 -5.55 14.38 -0.75
CA LYS A 209 -5.26 12.99 -0.40
C LYS A 209 -6.32 12.02 -0.91
N GLU A 210 -7.60 12.38 -0.82
CA GLU A 210 -8.70 11.54 -1.33
C GLU A 210 -8.66 11.41 -2.85
N VAL A 211 -8.39 12.51 -3.56
CA VAL A 211 -8.22 12.50 -5.02
C VAL A 211 -7.04 11.63 -5.43
N MET A 212 -5.87 11.83 -4.82
CA MET A 212 -4.69 11.01 -5.11
C MET A 212 -4.92 9.53 -4.81
N SER A 213 -5.68 9.20 -3.76
CA SER A 213 -6.03 7.80 -3.47
C SER A 213 -6.86 7.18 -4.60
N LYS A 214 -7.84 7.90 -5.15
CA LYS A 214 -8.65 7.43 -6.28
C LYS A 214 -7.80 7.26 -7.54
N ASP A 215 -6.87 8.17 -7.80
CA ASP A 215 -5.95 8.08 -8.94
C ASP A 215 -5.03 6.86 -8.84
N ILE A 216 -4.53 6.56 -7.64
CA ILE A 216 -3.74 5.34 -7.38
C ILE A 216 -4.55 4.08 -7.69
N ASP A 217 -5.81 4.02 -7.28
CA ASP A 217 -6.68 2.86 -7.53
C ASP A 217 -6.97 2.69 -9.04
N ILE A 218 -7.19 3.79 -9.76
CA ILE A 218 -7.34 3.78 -11.23
C ILE A 218 -6.05 3.28 -11.90
N LEU A 219 -4.89 3.75 -11.45
CA LEU A 219 -3.60 3.33 -12.00
C LEU A 219 -3.33 1.84 -11.75
N LYS A 220 -3.65 1.32 -10.56
CA LYS A 220 -3.56 -0.11 -10.26
C LYS A 220 -4.42 -0.95 -11.19
N LEU A 221 -5.66 -0.52 -11.45
CA LEU A 221 -6.55 -1.21 -12.38
C LEU A 221 -5.97 -1.23 -13.80
N LYS A 222 -5.43 -0.11 -14.28
CA LYS A 222 -4.80 -0.02 -15.61
C LYS A 222 -3.53 -0.87 -15.70
N ILE A 223 -2.76 -0.98 -14.62
CA ILE A 223 -1.59 -1.87 -14.56
C ILE A 223 -2.03 -3.33 -14.70
N GLY A 224 -3.02 -3.77 -13.92
CA GLY A 224 -3.53 -5.15 -14.02
C GLY A 224 -4.05 -5.49 -15.42
N GLN A 225 -4.79 -4.58 -16.06
CA GLN A 225 -5.24 -4.76 -17.45
C GLN A 225 -4.09 -4.91 -18.45
N LYS A 226 -2.98 -4.17 -18.24
CA LYS A 226 -1.80 -4.29 -19.09
C LYS A 226 -1.03 -5.57 -18.83
N GLU A 227 -0.93 -6.02 -17.58
CA GLU A 227 -0.30 -7.29 -17.21
C GLU A 227 -1.04 -8.47 -17.85
N ASP A 228 -2.37 -8.49 -17.79
CA ASP A 228 -3.20 -9.50 -18.46
C ASP A 228 -2.97 -9.52 -19.98
N ALA A 229 -2.96 -8.34 -20.61
CA ALA A 229 -2.71 -8.21 -22.04
C ALA A 229 -1.30 -8.68 -22.45
N VAL A 230 -0.30 -8.42 -21.60
CA VAL A 230 1.07 -8.93 -21.81
C VAL A 230 1.09 -10.46 -21.72
N HIS A 231 0.45 -11.04 -20.71
CA HIS A 231 0.38 -12.49 -20.57
C HIS A 231 -0.33 -13.19 -21.75
N GLU A 232 -1.39 -12.58 -22.30
CA GLU A 232 -2.05 -13.08 -23.51
C GLU A 232 -1.08 -13.05 -24.71
N LYS A 233 -0.35 -11.95 -24.90
CA LYS A 233 0.65 -11.86 -25.98
C LYS A 233 1.83 -12.80 -25.79
N GLU A 234 2.29 -13.04 -24.57
CA GLU A 234 3.32 -14.03 -24.28
C GLU A 234 2.87 -15.46 -24.63
N LYS A 235 1.59 -15.77 -24.38
CA LYS A 235 1.00 -17.04 -24.78
C LYS A 235 0.94 -17.18 -26.30
N ASP A 236 0.46 -16.14 -27.00
CA ASP A 236 0.42 -16.12 -28.48
C ASP A 236 1.82 -16.32 -29.08
N ILE A 237 2.85 -15.67 -28.52
CA ILE A 237 4.25 -15.81 -28.97
C ILE A 237 4.73 -17.26 -28.80
N LYS A 238 4.44 -17.90 -27.65
CA LYS A 238 4.79 -19.31 -27.42
C LYS A 238 4.11 -20.22 -28.44
N ASP A 239 2.83 -20.01 -28.72
CA ASP A 239 2.08 -20.80 -29.70
C ASP A 239 2.66 -20.62 -31.12
N GLN A 240 3.06 -19.40 -31.48
CA GLN A 240 3.73 -19.12 -32.75
C GLN A 240 5.13 -19.75 -32.85
N GLN A 241 5.91 -19.76 -31.76
CA GLN A 241 7.22 -20.42 -31.72
C GLN A 241 7.09 -21.94 -31.95
N VAL A 242 6.07 -22.57 -31.37
CA VAL A 242 5.79 -24.00 -31.61
C VAL A 242 5.48 -24.24 -33.10
N LYS A 243 4.62 -23.41 -33.71
CA LYS A 243 4.29 -23.52 -35.15
C LYS A 243 5.53 -23.34 -36.03
N LEU A 244 6.37 -22.35 -35.74
CA LEU A 244 7.63 -22.12 -36.45
C LEU A 244 8.57 -23.32 -36.36
N LYS A 245 8.71 -23.92 -35.17
CA LYS A 245 9.53 -25.11 -34.97
C LYS A 245 9.03 -26.31 -35.79
N ASN A 246 7.71 -26.48 -35.88
CA ASN A 246 7.11 -27.55 -36.69
C ASN A 246 7.38 -27.31 -38.19
N ILE A 247 7.17 -26.09 -38.69
CA ILE A 247 7.44 -25.72 -40.08
C ILE A 247 8.92 -25.92 -40.41
N GLN A 248 9.83 -25.53 -39.52
CA GLN A 248 11.27 -25.74 -39.69
C GLN A 248 11.59 -27.24 -39.81
N GLY A 249 11.01 -28.07 -38.94
CA GLY A 249 11.20 -29.51 -39.00
C GLY A 249 10.66 -30.14 -40.29
N ASP A 250 9.56 -29.64 -40.83
CA ASP A 250 9.02 -30.11 -42.11
C ASP A 250 9.85 -29.61 -43.30
N TYR A 251 10.37 -28.39 -43.25
CA TYR A 251 11.32 -27.88 -44.24
C TYR A 251 12.59 -28.75 -44.30
N ASP A 252 13.18 -29.07 -43.15
CA ASP A 252 14.40 -29.88 -43.08
C ASP A 252 14.17 -31.28 -43.65
N LYS A 253 13.00 -31.91 -43.39
CA LYS A 253 12.63 -33.21 -43.99
C LYS A 253 12.55 -33.13 -45.51
N ILE A 254 11.83 -32.13 -46.04
CA ILE A 254 11.65 -31.96 -47.49
C ILE A 254 13.01 -31.67 -48.14
N HIS A 255 13.84 -30.85 -47.51
CA HIS A 255 15.18 -30.53 -48.02
C HIS A 255 16.05 -31.80 -48.13
N ASN A 256 16.07 -32.62 -47.07
CA ASN A 256 16.81 -33.88 -47.06
C ASN A 256 16.27 -34.86 -48.11
N GLU A 257 14.96 -34.91 -48.33
CA GLU A 257 14.35 -35.76 -49.35
C GLU A 257 14.71 -35.30 -50.77
N ILE A 258 14.69 -34.00 -51.04
CA ILE A 258 15.14 -33.42 -52.32
C ILE A 258 16.62 -33.74 -52.55
N GLU A 259 17.47 -33.60 -51.54
CA GLU A 259 18.90 -33.89 -51.66
C GLU A 259 19.17 -35.38 -51.89
N ALA A 260 18.44 -36.26 -51.21
CA ALA A 260 18.50 -37.70 -51.46
C ALA A 260 18.07 -38.06 -52.89
N GLN A 261 16.96 -37.50 -53.38
CA GLN A 261 16.49 -37.72 -54.76
C GLN A 261 17.49 -37.21 -55.79
N LYS A 262 18.10 -36.04 -55.55
CA LYS A 262 19.15 -35.49 -56.40
C LYS A 262 20.34 -36.45 -56.50
N ASN A 263 20.82 -36.98 -55.37
CA ASN A 263 21.95 -37.92 -55.35
C ASN A 263 21.64 -39.22 -56.12
N VAL A 264 20.41 -39.74 -56.00
CA VAL A 264 19.97 -40.90 -56.79
C VAL A 264 19.98 -40.58 -58.28
N LYS A 265 19.44 -39.42 -58.68
CA LYS A 265 19.43 -38.98 -60.08
C LYS A 265 20.83 -38.74 -60.65
N ASP A 266 21.72 -38.12 -59.88
CA ASP A 266 23.11 -37.91 -60.28
C ASP A 266 23.84 -39.25 -60.50
N GLN A 267 23.53 -40.29 -59.70
CA GLN A 267 24.07 -41.63 -59.91
C GLN A 267 23.49 -42.29 -61.17
N GLU A 268 22.18 -42.21 -61.41
CA GLU A 268 21.55 -42.71 -62.64
C GLU A 268 22.17 -42.08 -63.91
N VAL A 269 22.43 -40.77 -63.87
CA VAL A 269 23.09 -40.04 -64.98
C VAL A 269 24.51 -40.56 -65.20
N LYS A 270 25.29 -40.79 -64.14
CA LYS A 270 26.64 -41.37 -64.24
C LYS A 270 26.61 -42.78 -64.85
N ASP A 271 25.69 -43.62 -64.41
CA ASP A 271 25.56 -44.99 -64.91
C ASP A 271 25.14 -45.01 -66.39
N LEU A 272 24.23 -44.11 -66.79
CA LEU A 272 23.84 -43.95 -68.20
C LEU A 272 25.00 -43.42 -69.05
N GLN A 273 25.78 -42.47 -68.55
CA GLN A 273 26.97 -41.97 -69.24
C GLN A 273 27.98 -43.10 -69.47
N ALA A 274 28.26 -43.91 -68.44
CA ALA A 274 29.15 -45.07 -68.56
C ALA A 274 28.65 -46.09 -69.60
N LYS A 275 27.33 -46.32 -69.68
CA LYS A 275 26.75 -47.15 -70.74
C LYS A 275 26.94 -46.54 -72.12
N ILE A 276 26.68 -45.25 -72.29
CA ILE A 276 26.91 -44.54 -73.57
C ILE A 276 28.36 -44.70 -74.01
N ASP A 277 29.31 -44.44 -73.12
CA ASP A 277 30.75 -44.54 -73.40
C ASP A 277 31.14 -45.97 -73.80
N GLN A 278 30.60 -46.98 -73.10
CA GLN A 278 30.81 -48.38 -73.44
C GLN A 278 30.23 -48.72 -74.83
N THR A 279 29.01 -48.27 -75.14
CA THR A 279 28.37 -48.52 -76.43
C THR A 279 29.15 -47.84 -77.57
N PHE A 280 29.68 -46.65 -77.33
CA PHE A 280 30.54 -45.94 -78.28
C PHE A 280 31.85 -46.70 -78.54
N LEU A 281 32.47 -47.23 -77.48
CA LEU A 281 33.67 -48.06 -77.60
C LEU A 281 33.39 -49.32 -78.43
N ASP A 282 32.27 -50.00 -78.17
CA ASP A 282 31.89 -51.21 -78.89
C ASP A 282 31.52 -50.93 -80.35
N PHE A 283 30.86 -49.79 -80.62
CA PHE A 283 30.62 -49.31 -81.99
C PHE A 283 31.94 -49.05 -82.72
N LYS A 284 32.92 -48.41 -82.07
CA LYS A 284 34.24 -48.18 -82.65
C LYS A 284 34.97 -49.47 -83.01
N LYS A 285 34.89 -50.51 -82.15
CA LYS A 285 35.44 -51.84 -82.47
C LYS A 285 34.75 -52.48 -83.67
N LEU A 286 33.44 -52.29 -83.81
CA LEU A 286 32.68 -52.79 -84.96
C LEU A 286 33.06 -52.07 -86.26
N TYR A 287 33.40 -50.78 -86.16
CA TYR A 287 33.82 -49.89 -87.24
C TYR A 287 35.35 -49.78 -87.40
N ASP A 288 36.14 -50.76 -86.94
CA ASP A 288 37.55 -50.92 -87.33
C ASP A 288 37.63 -51.26 -88.84
N PHE A 289 37.28 -50.26 -89.66
CA PHE A 289 37.35 -50.27 -91.12
C PHE A 289 38.77 -50.54 -91.60
N ASP A 290 39.78 -50.10 -90.83
CA ASP A 290 41.19 -50.35 -91.15
C ASP A 290 41.53 -51.86 -91.11
N LYS A 291 40.85 -52.65 -90.29
CA LYS A 291 41.04 -54.12 -90.27
C LYS A 291 40.24 -54.81 -91.38
N PHE A 292 39.09 -54.24 -91.77
CA PHE A 292 38.30 -54.75 -92.89
C PHE A 292 39.01 -54.54 -94.23
N ASP A 293 39.61 -53.37 -94.49
CA ASP A 293 40.36 -53.13 -95.72
C ASP A 293 41.64 -53.99 -95.80
N THR A 294 42.35 -54.19 -94.68
CA THR A 294 43.62 -54.93 -94.73
C THR A 294 43.45 -56.44 -94.91
N ASP A 295 42.48 -57.06 -94.21
CA ASP A 295 42.28 -58.53 -94.28
C ASP A 295 41.37 -58.93 -95.45
N TYR A 296 40.31 -58.15 -95.76
CA TYR A 296 39.33 -58.54 -96.78
C TYR A 296 39.78 -58.18 -98.21
N LEU A 297 40.45 -57.02 -98.42
CA LEU A 297 41.04 -56.71 -99.73
C LEU A 297 42.33 -57.51 -100.01
N GLY A 298 43.06 -57.90 -98.95
CA GLY A 298 44.20 -58.84 -99.06
C GLY A 298 43.78 -60.22 -99.57
N CYS A 299 42.63 -60.73 -99.11
CA CYS A 299 42.06 -62.00 -99.59
C CYS A 299 41.44 -61.89 -101.00
N ILE A 300 40.91 -60.72 -101.38
CA ILE A 300 40.39 -60.51 -102.74
C ILE A 300 41.52 -60.53 -103.78
N ASN A 301 42.70 -59.99 -103.48
CA ASN A 301 43.86 -60.08 -104.40
C ASN A 301 44.38 -61.51 -104.61
N THR A 302 44.10 -62.45 -103.70
CA THR A 302 44.48 -63.87 -103.86
C THR A 302 43.39 -64.71 -104.53
N LEU A 303 42.12 -64.31 -104.44
CA LEU A 303 41.00 -65.00 -105.10
C LEU A 303 40.85 -64.67 -106.60
N PHE A 304 41.22 -63.48 -107.05
CA PHE A 304 41.12 -63.11 -108.48
C PHE A 304 42.33 -63.51 -109.34
N ALA A 305 43.36 -64.11 -108.76
CA ALA A 305 44.51 -64.63 -109.52
C ALA A 305 44.28 -66.04 -110.10
N ASN A 306 43.23 -66.76 -109.68
CA ASN A 306 42.95 -68.10 -110.19
C ASN A 306 41.44 -68.34 -110.27
N THR A 307 41.04 -68.84 -111.44
CA THR A 307 39.78 -69.51 -111.80
C THR A 307 38.73 -68.70 -112.59
N ALA A 308 38.57 -69.20 -113.81
CA ALA A 308 37.57 -68.85 -114.79
C ALA A 308 36.17 -69.40 -114.42
N ALA A 309 35.17 -68.72 -114.99
CA ALA A 309 33.73 -69.03 -115.11
C ALA A 309 33.40 -70.52 -115.45
N PRO A 310 32.15 -71.05 -115.34
CA PRO A 310 30.89 -70.36 -115.70
C PRO A 310 29.53 -70.73 -115.02
N SER A 311 28.58 -69.79 -115.20
CA SER A 311 27.14 -69.86 -115.54
C SER A 311 26.06 -70.63 -114.74
N SER A 312 24.87 -69.99 -114.73
CA SER A 312 23.47 -70.48 -114.59
C SER A 312 22.85 -70.45 -113.17
N THR A 313 21.56 -70.17 -112.86
CA THR A 313 20.40 -69.42 -113.41
C THR A 313 19.33 -69.41 -112.27
N ILE A 314 18.38 -68.43 -112.24
CA ILE A 314 17.04 -68.39 -111.54
C ILE A 314 17.10 -68.28 -109.98
N ALA A 315 16.28 -67.57 -109.18
CA ALA A 315 14.96 -66.93 -109.28
C ALA A 315 14.80 -65.81 -108.21
N ALA A 316 13.86 -64.89 -108.45
CA ALA A 316 13.40 -63.85 -107.51
C ALA A 316 12.26 -64.38 -106.58
N PRO A 317 11.49 -63.52 -105.87
CA PRO A 317 11.80 -62.65 -104.72
C PRO A 317 10.78 -62.86 -103.56
N THR A 318 11.06 -62.53 -102.29
CA THR A 318 9.96 -62.15 -101.34
C THR A 318 10.36 -61.55 -99.97
N THR A 319 9.69 -60.43 -99.66
CA THR A 319 9.10 -59.93 -98.38
C THR A 319 9.90 -59.46 -97.15
N ILE A 320 9.57 -58.21 -96.76
CA ILE A 320 9.71 -57.53 -95.47
C ILE A 320 8.49 -57.88 -94.57
N PRO A 321 8.60 -57.96 -93.22
CA PRO A 321 8.03 -56.92 -92.31
C PRO A 321 8.99 -56.60 -91.12
N ARG A 322 9.16 -55.34 -90.70
CA ARG A 322 8.28 -54.42 -89.94
C ARG A 322 8.37 -54.59 -88.40
N ARG A 323 9.15 -53.67 -87.82
CA ARG A 323 8.97 -52.93 -86.54
C ARG A 323 7.80 -53.36 -85.64
N GLU A 324 8.11 -53.74 -84.40
CA GLU A 324 7.23 -53.51 -83.24
C GLU A 324 7.93 -52.66 -82.19
N SER A 325 7.27 -51.57 -81.85
CA SER A 325 7.54 -50.68 -80.73
C SER A 325 6.69 -51.14 -79.54
N VAL A 326 7.32 -51.46 -78.41
CA VAL A 326 6.61 -51.64 -77.14
C VAL A 326 7.01 -50.52 -76.18
N LYS A 327 6.02 -49.67 -75.87
CA LYS A 327 6.04 -48.73 -74.75
C LYS A 327 5.95 -49.50 -73.43
N LYS A 328 6.66 -49.03 -72.41
CA LYS A 328 6.09 -48.76 -71.09
C LYS A 328 6.83 -47.62 -70.45
#